data_AF-D2QY68-F1
#
_entry.id   AF-D2QY68-F1
#
_cell.length_a   1.000
_cell.length_b   1.000
_cell.length_c   1.000
_cell.angle_alpha   90.00
_cell.angle_beta   90.00
_cell.angle_gamma   90.00
#
_symmetry.space_group_name_H-M   'P 1'
#
loop_
_entity.id
_entity.type
_entity.pdbx_description
1 polymer ?
#
loop_
_entity_poly.entity_id
_entity_poly.type
_entity_poly.pdbx_seq_one_letter_code
_entity_poly.pdbx_strand_id
1 'polypeptide(L)' 'MNEQLRQAIHKRARKARSNDDLVNAVFFTFEDAHIDPRHVSLDDMKIAVVEAARAARLAREAKLPATPVPAAAQAI' A
#
# COMPACT_ATOMS: atom_id res chain seq x y z
N MET A 1 8.35 1.74 -13.96
CA MET A 1 8.71 1.08 -12.68
C MET A 1 8.83 -0.42 -12.87
N ASN A 2 9.90 -1.03 -12.34
CA ASN A 2 10.11 -2.48 -12.34
C ASN A 2 9.13 -3.19 -11.37
N GLU A 3 8.64 -4.37 -11.75
CA GLU A 3 7.73 -5.19 -10.96
C GLU A 3 8.32 -5.62 -9.61
N GLN A 4 9.64 -5.86 -9.51
CA GLN A 4 10.29 -6.20 -8.25
C GLN A 4 10.16 -5.08 -7.21
N LEU A 5 10.35 -3.82 -7.62
CA LEU A 5 10.15 -2.65 -6.79
C LEU A 5 8.71 -2.50 -6.35
N ARG A 6 7.77 -2.70 -7.29
CA ARG A 6 6.33 -2.68 -6.99
C ARG A 6 5.97 -3.68 -5.89
N GLN A 7 6.43 -4.93 -6.01
CA GLN A 7 6.18 -5.98 -5.03
C GLN A 7 6.83 -5.69 -3.67
N ALA A 8 8.04 -5.13 -3.66
CA ALA A 8 8.72 -4.75 -2.43
C ALA A 8 8.00 -3.61 -1.69
N ILE A 9 7.57 -2.57 -2.42
CA ILE A 9 6.73 -1.49 -1.91
C ILE A 9 5.43 -2.05 -1.35
N HIS A 10 4.74 -2.90 -2.12
CA HIS A 10 3.51 -3.55 -1.71
C HIS A 10 3.68 -4.27 -0.36
N LYS A 11 4.69 -5.14 -0.25
CA LYS A 11 4.98 -5.92 0.96
C LYS A 11 5.24 -5.03 2.17
N ARG A 12 6.03 -3.96 2.01
CA ARG A 12 6.40 -3.06 3.11
C ARG A 12 5.22 -2.19 3.55
N ALA A 13 4.45 -1.65 2.61
CA ALA A 13 3.33 -0.74 2.88
C ALA A 13 2.12 -1.41 3.55
N ARG A 14 1.99 -2.75 3.54
CA ARG A 14 0.90 -3.48 4.25
C ARG A 14 0.79 -3.14 5.75
N LYS A 15 1.88 -2.71 6.38
CA LYS A 15 1.90 -2.35 7.82
C LYS A 15 1.67 -0.87 8.09
N ALA A 16 1.60 -0.03 7.04
CA ALA A 16 1.44 1.41 7.18
C ALA A 16 0.13 1.78 7.90
N ARG A 17 0.20 2.75 8.80
CA ARG A 17 -0.92 3.28 9.58
C ARG A 17 -1.15 4.77 9.32
N SER A 18 -0.13 5.48 8.86
CA SER A 18 -0.17 6.90 8.52
C SER A 18 0.24 7.15 7.07
N ASN A 19 0.04 8.39 6.60
CA ASN A 19 0.55 8.81 5.29
C ASN A 19 2.08 8.82 5.27
N ASP A 20 2.72 9.20 6.37
CA ASP A 20 4.19 9.18 6.48
C ASP A 20 4.73 7.75 6.37
N ASP A 21 4.04 6.75 6.93
CA ASP A 21 4.43 5.35 6.78
C ASP A 21 4.38 4.87 5.32
N LEU A 22 3.42 5.37 4.53
CA LEU A 22 3.32 5.03 3.10
C LEU A 22 4.49 5.61 2.33
N VAL A 23 4.81 6.88 2.60
CA VAL A 23 5.92 7.59 1.98
C VAL A 23 7.24 6.91 2.36
N ASN A 24 7.45 6.63 3.65
CA ASN A 24 8.62 5.91 4.13
C ASN A 24 8.75 4.50 3.53
N ALA A 25 7.64 3.79 3.33
CA ALA A 25 7.67 2.48 2.67
C ALA A 25 8.20 2.55 1.23
N VAL A 26 7.88 3.62 0.50
CA VAL A 26 8.39 3.87 -0.86
C VAL A 26 9.88 4.23 -0.80
N PHE A 27 10.26 5.23 -0.01
CA PHE A 27 11.64 5.72 0.05
C PHE A 27 12.63 4.67 0.58
N PHE A 28 12.28 3.92 1.64
CA PHE A 28 13.13 2.83 2.12
C PHE A 28 13.28 1.70 1.08
N THR A 29 12.28 1.50 0.22
CA THR A 29 12.41 0.50 -0.84
C THR A 29 13.34 0.99 -1.97
N PHE A 30 13.36 2.29 -2.25
CA PHE A 30 14.36 2.87 -3.15
C PHE A 30 15.76 2.81 -2.55
N GLU A 31 15.91 3.12 -1.26
CA GLU A 31 17.18 3.03 -0.54
C GLU A 31 17.74 1.60 -0.58
N ASP A 32 16.93 0.59 -0.23
CA ASP A 32 17.31 -0.82 -0.28
C ASP A 32 17.72 -1.27 -1.70
N ALA A 33 17.11 -0.67 -2.73
CA ALA A 33 17.41 -0.96 -4.12
C ALA A 33 18.58 -0.10 -4.68
N HIS A 34 19.22 0.72 -3.84
CA HIS A 34 20.24 1.70 -4.24
C HIS A 34 19.79 2.65 -5.36
N ILE A 35 18.51 3.06 -5.33
CA ILE A 35 17.92 4.00 -6.28
C ILE A 35 17.86 5.39 -5.65
N ASP A 36 18.47 6.37 -6.32
CA ASP A 36 18.34 7.78 -5.94
C ASP A 36 16.94 8.30 -6.34
N PRO A 37 16.10 8.73 -5.39
CA PRO A 37 14.76 9.23 -5.68
C PRO A 37 14.74 10.44 -6.63
N ARG A 38 15.83 11.20 -6.72
CA ARG A 38 15.96 12.36 -7.62
C ARG A 38 16.00 11.96 -9.10
N HIS A 39 16.34 10.70 -9.39
CA HIS A 39 16.36 10.14 -10.74
C HIS A 39 15.11 9.33 -11.07
N VAL A 40 14.18 9.19 -10.12
CA VAL A 40 12.89 8.51 -10.34
C VAL A 40 11.96 9.47 -11.08
N SER A 41 11.34 8.99 -12.16
CA SER A 41 10.36 9.79 -12.90
C SER A 41 9.13 10.07 -12.04
N LEU A 42 8.45 11.19 -12.31
CA LEU A 42 7.21 11.52 -11.59
C LEU A 42 6.15 10.43 -11.74
N ASP A 43 6.07 9.77 -12.88
CA ASP A 43 5.10 8.70 -13.11
C ASP A 43 5.45 7.43 -12.31
N ASP A 44 6.73 7.07 -12.20
CA ASP A 44 7.14 5.95 -11.36
C ASP A 44 6.92 6.23 -9.87
N MET A 45 7.15 7.48 -9.43
CA MET A 45 6.83 7.90 -8.07
C MET A 45 5.32 7.83 -7.78
N LYS A 46 4.47 8.27 -8.72
CA LYS A 46 3.00 8.13 -8.58
C LYS A 46 2.59 6.67 -8.47
N ILE A 47 3.12 5.80 -9.33
CA ILE A 47 2.81 4.36 -9.30
C ILE A 47 3.24 3.77 -7.95
N ALA A 48 4.41 4.14 -7.43
CA ALA A 48 4.91 3.69 -6.13
C ALA A 48 3.99 4.08 -4.97
N VAL A 49 3.56 5.34 -4.91
CA VAL A 49 2.65 5.84 -3.87
C VAL A 49 1.27 5.19 -3.98
N VAL A 50 0.72 5.06 -5.19
CA VAL A 50 -0.57 4.39 -5.42
C VAL A 50 -0.52 2.92 -4.99
N GLU A 51 0.58 2.22 -5.30
CA GLU A 51 0.75 0.82 -4.89
C GLU A 51 0.86 0.70 -3.36
N ALA A 52 1.64 1.58 -2.71
CA ALA A 52 1.74 1.61 -1.26
C ALA A 52 0.37 1.82 -0.60
N ALA A 53 -0.40 2.80 -1.08
CA ALA A 53 -1.73 3.10 -0.57
C ALA A 53 -2.71 1.91 -0.77
N ARG A 54 -2.66 1.28 -1.96
CA ARG A 54 -3.46 0.08 -2.26
C ARG A 54 -3.13 -1.07 -1.30
N ALA A 55 -1.84 -1.36 -1.09
CA ALA A 55 -1.39 -2.43 -0.21
C ALA A 55 -1.81 -2.20 1.25
N ALA A 56 -1.68 -0.97 1.76
CA ALA A 56 -2.12 -0.61 3.11
C ALA A 56 -3.64 -0.74 3.26
N ARG A 57 -4.41 -0.31 2.26
CA ARG A 57 -5.88 -0.44 2.27
C ARG A 57 -6.32 -1.90 2.29
N LEU A 58 -5.79 -2.73 1.39
CA LEU A 58 -6.11 -4.16 1.33
C LEU A 58 -5.76 -4.87 2.65
N ALA A 59 -4.62 -4.51 3.26
CA ALA A 59 -4.23 -5.07 4.55
C ALA A 59 -5.16 -4.63 5.70
N ARG A 60 -5.77 -3.44 5.62
CA ARG A 60 -6.79 -2.99 6.59
C ARG A 60 -8.11 -3.71 6.38
N GLU A 61 -8.56 -3.83 5.13
CA GLU A 61 -9.80 -4.55 4.77
C GLU A 61 -9.72 -6.03 5.17
N ALA A 62 -8.59 -6.71 4.92
CA ALA A 62 -8.37 -8.09 5.34
C ALA A 62 -8.34 -8.30 6.88
N LYS A 63 -8.17 -7.23 7.66
CA LYS A 63 -8.10 -7.28 9.13
C LYS A 63 -9.44 -6.94 9.80
N LEU A 64 -10.40 -6.40 9.04
CA LEU A 64 -11.77 -6.24 9.50
C LEU A 64 -12.47 -7.61 9.41
N PRO A 65 -13.00 -8.16 10.52
CA PRO A 65 -13.89 -9.31 10.40
C PRO A 65 -15.05 -8.88 9.51
N ALA A 66 -15.44 -9.73 8.55
CA ALA A 66 -16.69 -9.55 7.83
C ALA A 66 -17.78 -9.57 8.88
N THR A 67 -18.32 -8.41 9.25
CA THR A 67 -19.46 -8.34 10.15
C THR A 67 -20.58 -9.07 9.41
N PRO A 68 -21.05 -10.25 9.88
CA PRO A 68 -22.20 -10.86 9.25
C PRO A 68 -23.36 -9.88 9.42
N VAL A 69 -23.91 -9.39 8.31
CA VAL A 69 -25.12 -8.58 8.35
C VAL A 69 -26.19 -9.45 9.01
N PRO A 70 -26.74 -9.07 10.17
CA PRO A 70 -27.74 -9.89 10.83
C PRO A 70 -28.97 -9.99 9.91
N ALA A 71 -29.43 -11.22 9.68
CA ALA A 71 -30.57 -11.58 8.83
C ALA A 71 -31.94 -11.12 9.39
N ALA A 72 -31.99 -10.01 10.12
CA ALA A 72 -33.20 -9.51 10.79
C ALA A 72 -33.99 -8.49 9.94
N ALA A 73 -33.62 -8.27 8.68
CA ALA A 73 -34.27 -7.27 7.81
C ALA A 73 -35.09 -7.87 6.66
N GLN A 74 -35.67 -9.09 6.82
CA GLN A 74 -36.53 -9.70 5.81
C GLN A 74 -37.94 -10.09 6.29
N ALA A 75 -38.41 -9.57 7.42
CA ALA A 75 -39.79 -9.82 7.85
C ALA A 75 -40.41 -8.59 8.50
N ILE A 76 -40.85 -7.62 7.67
CA ILE A 76 -42.09 -6.86 7.87
C ILE A 76 -42.70 -6.62 6.49
#